data_AF-A0A8H6KN56-F1
#
_entry.id   AF-A0A8H6KN56-F1
#
_cell.length_a   1.000
_cell.length_b   1.000
_cell.length_c   1.000
_cell.angle_alpha   90.00
_cell.angle_beta   90.00
_cell.angle_gamma   90.00
#
_symmetry.space_group_name_H-M   'P 1'
#
loop_
_entity.id
_entity.type
_entity.pdbx_description
1 polymer ?
#
loop_
_entity_poly.entity_id
_entity_poly.type
_entity_poly.pdbx_seq_one_letter_code
_entity_poly.pdbx_strand_id
1 'polypeptide(L)'
;MSTLPLKVKVAVRDHWANEQGPLRKSIKDLEAVLGLDVDVEPEWQLLLSELDAEYPDKGDLAAAVAGTVETWCKAAAELLNDDKNEDWAENLLEKLKSTNHRLRLFVEISRDDQASTTWSEERGGFVILLPRRQLTQPLELFALFSGEIKDSFAHPHKLPPYTVSSGDEWADVGLDVGVNRLSLGDSNGSRRPSTAAGPDLLPRADALPRPDDLLNKPPYHLFIYARSAYEIEIQGSHSGTLKFLSEYFKKWRRVNHQQSSKPPAVEVKLHQSAFGLGAIIDRLVLVAENRSGTFTITPTIVLSLVEGVLGYKPVFSDAHSWTFRRDVEFRS
;
A
#
# COMPACT_ATOMS: atom_id res chain seq x y z
N MET A 1 -10.59 -16.68 18.56
CA MET A 1 -10.97 -15.25 18.61
C MET A 1 -10.04 -14.57 19.59
N SER A 2 -8.98 -13.92 19.11
CA SER A 2 -8.04 -13.18 19.96
C SER A 2 -8.72 -11.91 20.46
N THR A 3 -9.16 -11.91 21.72
CA THR A 3 -9.68 -10.71 22.37
C THR A 3 -8.53 -9.86 22.89
N LEU A 4 -8.56 -8.55 22.66
CA LEU A 4 -7.57 -7.61 23.20
C LEU A 4 -7.35 -7.83 24.72
N PRO A 5 -6.10 -7.68 25.24
CA PRO A 5 -5.85 -7.75 26.67
C PRO A 5 -6.70 -6.74 27.46
N LEU A 6 -7.10 -7.09 28.68
CA LEU A 6 -8.00 -6.25 29.49
C LEU A 6 -7.46 -4.83 29.69
N LYS A 7 -6.16 -4.70 29.98
CA LYS A 7 -5.50 -3.39 30.11
C LYS A 7 -5.67 -2.53 28.87
N VAL A 8 -5.46 -3.10 27.68
CA VAL A 8 -5.62 -2.40 26.41
C VAL A 8 -7.07 -1.97 26.22
N LYS A 9 -8.05 -2.84 26.53
CA LYS A 9 -9.48 -2.48 26.45
C LYS A 9 -9.84 -1.31 27.37
N VAL A 10 -9.32 -1.31 28.59
CA VAL A 10 -9.54 -0.22 29.56
C VAL A 10 -8.89 1.08 29.04
N ALA A 11 -7.66 1.02 28.57
CA ALA A 11 -6.97 2.19 28.03
C ALA A 11 -7.65 2.74 26.76
N VAL A 12 -8.12 1.88 25.85
CA VAL A 12 -8.93 2.27 24.68
C VAL A 12 -10.23 2.94 25.15
N ARG A 13 -10.92 2.40 26.16
CA ARG A 13 -12.11 3.05 26.71
C ARG A 13 -11.78 4.45 27.25
N ASP A 14 -10.68 4.58 28.00
CA ASP A 14 -10.35 5.79 28.75
C ASP A 14 -9.78 6.90 27.85
N HIS A 15 -8.95 6.55 26.87
CA HIS A 15 -8.25 7.49 26.00
C HIS A 15 -8.86 7.64 24.59
N TRP A 16 -9.49 6.58 24.05
CA TRP A 16 -10.02 6.58 22.67
C TRP A 16 -11.54 6.74 22.60
N ALA A 17 -12.29 5.99 23.40
CA ALA A 17 -13.76 5.96 23.35
C ALA A 17 -14.43 6.96 24.30
N ASN A 18 -13.68 7.63 25.16
CA ASN A 18 -14.22 8.63 26.07
C ASN A 18 -14.63 9.90 25.31
N GLU A 19 -15.94 10.12 25.18
CA GLU A 19 -16.55 11.27 24.51
C GLU A 19 -16.11 12.64 25.06
N GLN A 20 -15.69 12.69 26.32
CA GLN A 20 -15.19 13.89 26.98
C GLN A 20 -13.65 13.98 26.98
N GLY A 21 -13.00 12.95 26.43
CA GLY A 21 -11.55 12.86 26.32
C GLY A 21 -10.96 13.86 25.32
N PRO A 22 -9.64 14.12 25.42
CA PRO A 22 -8.98 15.12 24.61
C PRO A 22 -8.99 14.76 23.11
N LEU A 23 -8.79 13.48 22.75
CA LEU A 23 -8.92 12.99 21.38
C LEU A 23 -10.28 13.31 20.77
N ARG A 24 -11.38 12.97 21.46
CA ARG A 24 -12.74 13.18 20.94
C ARG A 24 -13.07 14.65 20.76
N LYS A 25 -12.52 15.53 21.61
CA LYS A 25 -12.61 16.98 21.43
C LYS A 25 -11.87 17.42 20.17
N SER A 26 -10.63 16.99 19.98
CA SER A 26 -9.85 17.35 18.79
C SER A 26 -10.43 16.82 17.49
N ILE A 27 -11.07 15.65 17.50
CA ILE A 27 -11.83 15.13 16.35
C ILE A 27 -13.03 16.04 16.07
N LYS A 28 -13.84 16.38 17.09
CA LYS A 28 -15.01 17.27 16.93
C LYS A 28 -14.63 18.67 16.46
N ASP A 29 -13.51 19.19 16.95
CA ASP A 29 -12.97 20.49 16.51
C ASP A 29 -12.59 20.44 15.03
N LEU A 30 -11.92 19.36 14.60
CA LEU A 30 -11.59 19.15 13.19
C LEU A 30 -12.86 18.97 12.31
N GLU A 31 -13.84 18.21 12.76
CA GLU A 31 -15.14 18.04 12.08
C GLU A 31 -15.87 19.37 11.91
N ALA A 32 -15.86 20.21 12.96
CA ALA A 32 -16.50 21.52 12.93
C ALA A 32 -15.83 22.47 11.92
N VAL A 33 -14.50 22.42 11.82
CA VAL A 33 -13.72 23.24 10.87
C VAL A 33 -13.90 22.72 9.44
N LEU A 34 -13.85 21.39 9.25
CA LEU A 34 -13.94 20.77 7.93
C LEU A 34 -15.37 20.74 7.37
N GLY A 35 -16.37 20.73 8.25
CA GLY A 35 -17.78 20.54 7.88
C GLY A 35 -18.12 19.12 7.41
N LEU A 36 -17.27 18.14 7.69
CA LEU A 36 -17.42 16.73 7.30
C LEU A 36 -17.02 15.82 8.47
N ASP A 37 -17.58 14.62 8.49
CA ASP A 37 -17.25 13.59 9.50
C ASP A 37 -15.79 13.14 9.38
N VAL A 38 -15.16 12.87 10.52
CA VAL A 38 -13.79 12.32 10.60
C VAL A 38 -13.84 10.91 11.16
N ASP A 39 -13.34 9.96 10.39
CA ASP A 39 -13.42 8.53 10.67
C ASP A 39 -12.03 7.96 10.96
N VAL A 40 -11.87 7.35 12.14
CA VAL A 40 -10.60 6.78 12.60
C VAL A 40 -10.87 5.47 13.33
N GLU A 41 -10.45 4.36 12.73
CA GLU A 41 -10.60 3.02 13.28
C GLU A 41 -9.25 2.29 13.29
N PRO A 42 -8.50 2.34 14.41
CA PRO A 42 -7.23 1.65 14.53
C PRO A 42 -7.43 0.13 14.66
N GLU A 43 -6.63 -0.64 13.93
CA GLU A 43 -6.57 -2.10 14.05
C GLU A 43 -5.78 -2.52 15.30
N TRP A 44 -6.37 -2.33 16.48
CA TRP A 44 -5.72 -2.49 17.78
C TRP A 44 -5.00 -3.84 17.97
N GLN A 45 -5.53 -4.92 17.40
CA GLN A 45 -4.91 -6.24 17.52
C GLN A 45 -3.59 -6.30 16.76
N LEU A 46 -3.57 -5.76 15.54
CA LEU A 46 -2.39 -5.71 14.69
C LEU A 46 -1.36 -4.70 15.20
N LEU A 47 -1.82 -3.55 15.70
CA LEU A 47 -0.94 -2.57 16.34
C LEU A 47 -0.26 -3.16 17.57
N LEU A 48 -1.02 -3.88 18.41
CA LEU A 48 -0.48 -4.53 19.58
C LEU A 48 0.50 -5.64 19.21
N SER A 49 0.20 -6.52 18.25
CA SER A 49 1.11 -7.61 17.88
C SER A 49 2.49 -7.12 17.44
N GLU A 50 2.55 -5.92 16.89
CA GLU A 50 3.78 -5.34 16.35
C GLU A 50 4.55 -4.45 17.33
N LEU A 51 3.86 -3.81 18.28
CA LEU A 51 4.47 -2.90 19.25
C LEU A 51 4.53 -3.47 20.68
N ASP A 52 4.03 -4.69 20.93
CA ASP A 52 3.98 -5.27 22.28
C ASP A 52 5.34 -5.29 22.97
N ALA A 53 6.41 -5.59 22.22
CA ALA A 53 7.77 -5.64 22.75
C ALA A 53 8.30 -4.26 23.17
N GLU A 54 7.81 -3.19 22.54
CA GLU A 54 8.27 -1.82 22.74
C GLU A 54 7.53 -1.11 23.88
N TYR A 55 6.39 -1.65 24.35
CA TYR A 55 5.56 -1.05 25.40
C TYR A 55 5.49 -1.96 26.64
N PRO A 56 6.27 -1.68 27.70
CA PRO A 56 6.24 -2.47 28.94
C PRO A 56 4.85 -2.51 29.59
N ASP A 57 4.11 -1.40 29.52
CA ASP A 57 2.67 -1.38 29.81
C ASP A 57 1.86 -1.24 28.52
N LYS A 58 1.07 -2.27 28.18
CA LYS A 58 0.19 -2.29 27.01
C LYS A 58 -0.89 -1.19 27.06
N GLY A 59 -1.19 -0.66 28.25
CA GLY A 59 -2.08 0.50 28.39
C GLY A 59 -1.49 1.77 27.77
N ASP A 60 -0.16 1.94 27.85
CA ASP A 60 0.53 3.11 27.32
C ASP A 60 0.48 3.15 25.79
N LEU A 61 0.39 1.99 25.12
CA LEU A 61 0.22 1.92 23.67
C LEU A 61 -1.07 2.63 23.23
N ALA A 62 -2.20 2.33 23.89
CA ALA A 62 -3.47 2.96 23.52
C ALA A 62 -3.47 4.47 23.81
N ALA A 63 -2.83 4.89 24.89
CA ALA A 63 -2.64 6.31 25.20
C ALA A 63 -1.74 7.02 24.17
N ALA A 64 -0.65 6.37 23.75
CA ALA A 64 0.24 6.88 22.72
C ALA A 64 -0.47 7.03 21.36
N VAL A 65 -1.19 5.99 20.91
CA VAL A 65 -1.98 6.03 19.68
C VAL A 65 -3.03 7.14 19.73
N ALA A 66 -3.79 7.24 20.83
CA ALA A 66 -4.77 8.30 21.02
C ALA A 66 -4.13 9.70 20.99
N GLY A 67 -3.01 9.88 21.69
CA GLY A 67 -2.29 11.16 21.71
C GLY A 67 -1.69 11.54 20.35
N THR A 68 -1.22 10.57 19.57
CA THR A 68 -0.71 10.82 18.20
C THR A 68 -1.83 11.29 17.29
N VAL A 69 -2.97 10.61 17.29
CA VAL A 69 -4.14 11.01 16.46
C VAL A 69 -4.69 12.35 16.95
N GLU A 70 -4.76 12.60 18.25
CA GLU A 70 -5.14 13.90 18.80
C GLU A 70 -4.22 15.02 18.29
N THR A 71 -2.90 14.79 18.34
CA THR A 71 -1.90 15.76 17.87
C THR A 71 -2.04 16.02 16.38
N TRP A 72 -2.29 14.97 15.59
CA TRP A 72 -2.55 15.08 14.16
C TRP A 72 -3.83 15.89 13.88
N CYS A 73 -4.93 15.62 14.58
CA CYS A 73 -6.19 16.35 14.40
C CYS A 73 -6.02 17.85 14.73
N LYS A 74 -5.28 18.18 15.78
CA LYS A 74 -4.96 19.57 16.13
C LYS A 74 -4.14 20.25 15.03
N ALA A 75 -3.11 19.59 14.51
CA ALA A 75 -2.29 20.11 13.42
C ALA A 75 -3.13 20.37 12.15
N ALA A 76 -3.98 19.41 11.77
CA ALA A 76 -4.87 19.55 10.63
C ALA A 76 -5.89 20.69 10.82
N ALA A 77 -6.49 20.81 12.00
CA ALA A 77 -7.45 21.87 12.30
C ALA A 77 -6.80 23.26 12.29
N GLU A 78 -5.55 23.39 12.76
CA GLU A 78 -4.80 24.64 12.67
C GLU A 78 -4.52 25.04 11.22
N LEU A 79 -4.11 24.07 10.39
CA LEU A 79 -3.88 24.32 8.96
C LEU A 79 -5.15 24.75 8.22
N LEU A 80 -6.30 24.13 8.52
CA LEU A 80 -7.58 24.46 7.90
C LEU A 80 -8.14 25.83 8.32
N ASN A 81 -7.79 26.32 9.52
CA ASN A 81 -8.23 27.63 10.02
C ASN A 81 -7.31 28.79 9.59
N ASP A 82 -6.15 28.52 9.00
CA ASP A 82 -5.25 29.56 8.51
C ASP A 82 -5.58 29.88 7.04
N ASP A 83 -6.12 31.08 6.81
CA ASP A 83 -6.47 31.62 5.48
C ASP A 83 -5.34 31.49 4.45
N LYS A 84 -4.08 31.41 4.89
CA LYS A 84 -2.93 31.20 4.00
C LYS A 84 -2.90 29.83 3.34
N ASN A 85 -3.67 28.87 3.85
CA ASN A 85 -3.73 27.51 3.34
C ASN A 85 -5.07 27.22 2.61
N GLU A 86 -5.82 28.25 2.21
CA GLU A 86 -7.11 28.10 1.52
C GLU A 86 -7.02 27.17 0.30
N ASP A 87 -6.03 27.37 -0.58
CA ASP A 87 -5.79 26.51 -1.76
C ASP A 87 -5.59 25.03 -1.39
N TRP A 88 -4.89 24.77 -0.29
CA TRP A 88 -4.65 23.40 0.19
C TRP A 88 -5.95 22.81 0.78
N ALA A 89 -6.72 23.61 1.52
CA ALA A 89 -8.00 23.19 2.10
C ALA A 89 -9.03 22.86 1.01
N GLU A 90 -9.10 23.66 -0.07
CA GLU A 90 -9.94 23.36 -1.22
C GLU A 90 -9.56 22.05 -1.89
N ASN A 91 -8.26 21.80 -2.12
CA ASN A 91 -7.77 20.54 -2.69
C ASN A 91 -8.13 19.33 -1.81
N LEU A 92 -8.00 19.46 -0.48
CA LEU A 92 -8.46 18.43 0.45
C LEU A 92 -9.95 18.16 0.26
N LEU A 93 -10.79 19.19 0.24
CA LEU A 93 -12.24 19.03 0.06
C LEU A 93 -12.61 18.39 -1.29
N GLU A 94 -11.92 18.73 -2.38
CA GLU A 94 -12.10 18.08 -3.67
C GLU A 94 -11.78 16.58 -3.62
N LYS A 95 -10.68 16.21 -2.97
CA LYS A 95 -10.32 14.81 -2.74
C LYS A 95 -11.33 14.08 -1.85
N LEU A 96 -11.88 14.74 -0.83
CA LEU A 96 -12.90 14.12 0.02
C LEU A 96 -14.23 13.90 -0.71
N LYS A 97 -14.60 14.81 -1.63
CA LYS A 97 -15.78 14.63 -2.49
C LYS A 97 -15.67 13.40 -3.39
N SER A 98 -14.48 13.06 -3.86
CA SER A 98 -14.28 11.86 -4.70
C SER A 98 -14.25 10.55 -3.90
N THR A 99 -14.03 10.61 -2.57
CA THR A 99 -13.69 9.43 -1.76
C THR A 99 -14.57 9.19 -0.52
N ASN A 100 -15.86 9.51 -0.62
CA ASN A 100 -16.95 9.22 0.34
C ASN A 100 -17.36 10.34 1.32
N HIS A 101 -17.07 11.61 1.01
CA HIS A 101 -17.53 12.79 1.78
C HIS A 101 -17.20 12.73 3.30
N ARG A 102 -16.11 12.07 3.68
CA ARG A 102 -15.62 11.98 5.05
C ARG A 102 -14.11 11.90 5.05
N LEU A 103 -13.46 12.46 6.06
CA LEU A 103 -12.01 12.35 6.22
C LEU A 103 -11.67 11.05 6.94
N ARG A 104 -10.98 10.12 6.27
CA ARG A 104 -10.53 8.87 6.89
C ARG A 104 -9.07 8.98 7.32
N LEU A 105 -8.78 8.55 8.55
CA LEU A 105 -7.42 8.42 9.07
C LEU A 105 -7.13 6.94 9.33
N PHE A 106 -6.02 6.46 8.78
CA PHE A 106 -5.52 5.10 8.97
C PHE A 106 -4.30 5.16 9.87
N VAL A 107 -4.25 4.32 10.90
CA VAL A 107 -3.11 4.24 11.81
C VAL A 107 -2.30 2.99 11.47
N GLU A 108 -1.04 3.21 11.11
CA GLU A 108 -0.10 2.17 10.71
C GLU A 108 1.21 2.27 11.50
N ILE A 109 2.11 1.31 11.29
CA ILE A 109 3.43 1.28 11.92
C ILE A 109 4.49 1.47 10.85
N SER A 110 5.33 2.46 11.06
CA SER A 110 6.46 2.83 10.21
C SER A 110 7.44 1.67 10.00
N ARG A 111 8.13 1.71 8.86
CA ARG A 111 9.25 0.83 8.53
C ARG A 111 10.59 1.39 8.99
N ASP A 112 10.71 2.72 9.07
CA ASP A 112 11.98 3.45 9.25
C ASP A 112 12.12 4.05 10.66
N ASP A 113 11.35 3.55 11.62
CA ASP A 113 11.31 3.97 13.04
C ASP A 113 10.99 5.45 13.30
N GLN A 114 10.57 6.19 12.27
CA GLN A 114 10.10 7.57 12.36
C GLN A 114 8.59 7.65 12.25
N ALA A 115 8.00 8.59 12.99
CA ALA A 115 6.60 8.96 12.80
C ALA A 115 6.46 9.78 11.52
N SER A 116 5.36 9.62 10.80
CA SER A 116 5.05 10.44 9.64
C SER A 116 3.58 10.40 9.28
N THR A 117 3.14 11.28 8.38
CA THR A 117 1.80 11.30 7.81
C THR A 117 1.83 11.54 6.32
N THR A 118 0.96 10.86 5.57
CA THR A 118 0.85 11.04 4.12
C THR A 118 -0.56 10.78 3.61
N TRP A 119 -0.91 11.36 2.47
CA TRP A 119 -2.19 11.08 1.81
C TRP A 119 -2.09 9.79 0.97
N SER A 120 -3.02 8.85 1.21
CA SER A 120 -3.16 7.63 0.42
C SER A 120 -4.27 7.80 -0.60
N GLU A 121 -3.91 7.95 -1.88
CA GLU A 121 -4.90 7.96 -2.98
C GLU A 121 -5.67 6.64 -3.08
N GLU A 122 -5.03 5.54 -2.68
CA GLU A 122 -5.62 4.19 -2.73
C GLU A 122 -6.70 3.98 -1.68
N ARG A 123 -6.56 4.62 -0.52
CA ARG A 123 -7.54 4.53 0.58
C ARG A 123 -8.42 5.75 0.71
N GLY A 124 -8.11 6.84 0.01
CA GLY A 124 -8.88 8.09 0.09
C GLY A 124 -8.80 8.78 1.44
N GLY A 125 -7.63 8.76 2.08
CA GLY A 125 -7.46 9.31 3.42
C GLY A 125 -6.00 9.41 3.83
N PHE A 126 -5.76 9.98 5.01
CA PHE A 126 -4.43 10.11 5.56
C PHE A 126 -3.98 8.85 6.29
N VAL A 127 -2.70 8.55 6.19
CA VAL A 127 -2.03 7.44 6.87
C VAL A 127 -1.11 8.05 7.90
N ILE A 128 -1.36 7.78 9.17
CA ILE A 128 -0.53 8.18 10.30
C ILE A 128 0.36 6.99 10.65
N LEU A 129 1.66 7.13 10.45
CA LEU A 129 2.66 6.12 10.73
C LEU A 129 3.22 6.34 12.14
N LEU A 130 3.07 5.32 12.98
CA LEU A 130 3.65 5.25 14.32
C LEU A 130 5.09 4.72 14.23
N PRO A 131 6.04 5.28 14.98
CA PRO A 131 7.40 4.76 15.03
C PRO A 131 7.44 3.43 15.80
N ARG A 132 8.43 2.57 15.52
CA ARG A 132 8.64 1.30 16.23
C ARG A 132 9.43 1.50 17.53
N ARG A 133 8.92 2.39 18.38
CA ARG A 133 9.46 2.66 19.72
C ARG A 133 8.35 3.19 20.61
N GLN A 134 8.58 3.15 21.92
CA GLN A 134 7.66 3.78 22.85
C GLN A 134 7.57 5.29 22.58
N LEU A 135 6.35 5.78 22.36
CA LEU A 135 6.03 7.19 22.26
C LEU A 135 5.50 7.69 23.60
N THR A 136 6.34 8.44 24.33
CA THR A 136 5.98 9.00 25.64
C THR A 136 5.36 10.39 25.53
N GLN A 137 5.69 11.15 24.48
CA GLN A 137 5.22 12.53 24.28
C GLN A 137 4.70 12.76 22.85
N PRO A 138 3.47 12.32 22.53
CA PRO A 138 2.92 12.47 21.18
C PRO A 138 2.82 13.93 20.69
N LEU A 139 2.72 14.91 21.60
CA LEU A 139 2.66 16.35 21.29
C LEU A 139 3.89 16.87 20.55
N GLU A 140 5.06 16.23 20.72
CA GLU A 140 6.29 16.61 20.00
C GLU A 140 6.15 16.41 18.48
N LEU A 141 5.20 15.56 18.04
CA LEU A 141 4.92 15.30 16.63
C LEU A 141 4.13 16.43 15.94
N PHE A 142 3.66 17.43 16.68
CA PHE A 142 2.81 18.49 16.14
C PHE A 142 3.46 19.22 14.96
N ALA A 143 4.68 19.73 15.13
CA ALA A 143 5.37 20.47 14.09
C ALA A 143 5.66 19.60 12.85
N LEU A 144 5.95 18.32 13.07
CA LEU A 144 6.18 17.35 12.00
C LEU A 144 4.89 17.13 11.19
N PHE A 145 3.77 16.86 11.86
CA PHE A 145 2.49 16.68 11.19
C PHE A 145 2.02 17.95 10.49
N SER A 146 2.17 19.13 11.08
CA SER A 146 1.81 20.39 10.41
C SER A 146 2.58 20.59 9.10
N GLY A 147 3.86 20.22 9.06
CA GLY A 147 4.65 20.25 7.83
C GLY A 147 4.17 19.22 6.80
N GLU A 148 4.12 17.95 7.19
CA GLU A 148 3.82 16.84 6.28
C GLU A 148 2.36 16.83 5.77
N ILE A 149 1.40 17.27 6.58
CA ILE A 149 0.00 17.44 6.14
C ILE A 149 -0.07 18.52 5.06
N LYS A 150 0.67 19.63 5.24
CA LYS A 150 0.71 20.70 4.24
C LYS A 150 1.36 20.23 2.94
N ASP A 151 2.43 19.44 3.05
CA ASP A 151 3.18 18.93 1.92
C ASP A 151 2.51 17.71 1.25
N SER A 152 1.44 17.15 1.83
CA SER A 152 0.82 15.90 1.35
C SER A 152 0.28 15.95 -0.08
N PHE A 153 0.05 17.15 -0.61
CA PHE A 153 -0.39 17.38 -2.00
C PHE A 153 0.68 18.05 -2.86
N ALA A 154 1.81 18.44 -2.25
CA ALA A 154 2.92 19.09 -2.92
C ALA A 154 3.73 18.04 -3.70
N HIS A 155 3.21 17.71 -4.89
CA HIS A 155 3.73 16.74 -5.86
C HIS A 155 3.56 15.27 -5.44
N PRO A 156 3.02 14.41 -6.33
CA PRO A 156 3.17 12.99 -6.15
C PRO A 156 4.66 12.70 -6.12
N HIS A 157 5.13 11.89 -5.17
CA HIS A 157 6.42 11.23 -5.33
C HIS A 157 6.41 10.55 -6.70
N LYS A 158 7.02 11.22 -7.69
CA LYS A 158 7.33 10.63 -8.98
C LYS A 158 8.24 9.48 -8.62
N LEU A 159 7.76 8.25 -8.81
CA LEU A 159 8.66 7.15 -9.15
C LEU A 159 9.60 7.69 -10.24
N PRO A 160 10.91 7.43 -10.14
CA PRO A 160 11.89 8.01 -11.04
C PRO A 160 11.41 7.83 -12.49
N PRO A 161 11.47 8.89 -13.31
CA PRO A 161 10.89 8.85 -14.64
C PRO A 161 11.54 7.69 -15.41
N TYR A 162 10.70 6.79 -15.90
CA TYR A 162 11.02 5.96 -17.05
C TYR A 162 11.51 6.89 -18.16
N THR A 163 12.82 7.07 -18.27
CA THR A 163 13.43 7.56 -19.49
C THR A 163 13.36 6.40 -20.47
N VAL A 164 12.27 6.40 -21.24
CA VAL A 164 12.28 5.73 -22.54
C VAL A 164 13.33 6.46 -23.35
N SER A 165 14.55 5.94 -23.38
CA SER A 165 15.54 6.35 -24.37
C SER A 165 15.01 5.88 -25.72
N SER A 166 14.34 6.78 -26.42
CA SER A 166 14.14 6.70 -27.85
C SER A 166 15.50 6.97 -28.51
N GLY A 167 16.05 5.96 -29.16
CA GLY A 167 17.28 6.09 -29.94
C GLY A 167 17.65 4.75 -30.57
N ASP A 168 17.16 4.53 -31.79
CA ASP A 168 17.80 3.64 -32.76
C ASP A 168 19.28 4.04 -32.88
N GLU A 169 20.20 3.19 -32.44
CA GLU A 169 21.58 3.23 -32.92
C GLU A 169 22.13 1.81 -33.04
N TRP A 170 22.10 1.34 -34.28
CA TRP A 170 22.70 0.10 -34.73
C TRP A 170 24.23 0.19 -34.68
N ALA A 171 24.84 -0.93 -34.31
CA ALA A 171 26.21 -1.36 -34.63
C ALA A 171 27.38 -0.62 -33.96
N ASP A 172 28.07 -1.34 -33.06
CA ASP A 172 29.46 -1.69 -33.40
C ASP A 172 29.87 -3.04 -32.79
N VAL A 173 30.54 -3.84 -33.60
CA VAL A 173 31.05 -5.18 -33.29
C VAL A 173 32.55 -5.05 -33.15
N GLY A 174 33.07 -5.19 -31.94
CA GLY A 174 34.52 -5.22 -31.66
C GLY A 174 34.91 -6.48 -30.91
N LEU A 175 35.50 -7.44 -31.63
CA LEU A 175 36.17 -8.62 -31.10
C LEU A 175 37.63 -8.30 -30.67
N ASP A 176 38.04 -8.97 -29.59
CA ASP A 176 39.40 -9.38 -29.18
C ASP A 176 40.53 -8.34 -29.03
N VAL A 177 41.21 -8.34 -27.88
CA VAL A 177 42.44 -9.14 -27.61
C VAL A 177 42.92 -8.81 -26.20
N GLY A 178 43.19 -9.84 -25.41
CA GLY A 178 43.47 -9.75 -23.99
C GLY A 178 44.79 -9.11 -23.56
N VAL A 179 44.84 -8.76 -22.28
CA VAL A 179 46.09 -8.72 -21.52
C VAL A 179 45.89 -9.50 -20.22
N ASN A 180 46.59 -10.62 -20.24
CA ASN A 180 46.90 -11.56 -19.18
C ASN A 180 47.35 -10.86 -17.89
N ARG A 181 46.69 -11.15 -16.76
CA ARG A 181 47.34 -11.01 -15.45
C ARG A 181 46.86 -12.10 -14.49
N LEU A 182 47.48 -13.26 -14.66
CA LEU A 182 47.53 -14.35 -13.69
C LEU A 182 48.02 -13.80 -12.34
N SER A 183 47.29 -14.07 -11.27
CA SER A 183 47.83 -14.09 -9.91
C SER A 183 47.20 -15.28 -9.20
N LEU A 184 48.05 -16.26 -8.95
CA LEU A 184 47.78 -17.51 -8.26
C LEU A 184 47.56 -17.24 -6.78
N GLY A 185 46.54 -17.91 -6.23
CA GLY A 185 46.52 -18.50 -4.90
C GLY A 185 46.61 -17.56 -3.71
N ASP A 186 45.48 -17.35 -3.03
CA ASP A 186 45.44 -17.85 -1.66
C ASP A 186 44.03 -18.28 -1.23
N SER A 187 44.04 -19.37 -0.49
CA SER A 187 42.91 -20.09 0.06
C SER A 187 42.08 -19.23 1.01
N ASN A 188 40.80 -19.03 0.69
CA ASN A 188 39.78 -19.04 1.72
C ASN A 188 38.45 -19.50 1.12
N GLY A 189 38.10 -20.76 1.39
CA GLY A 189 36.87 -21.38 0.94
C GLY A 189 35.68 -20.55 1.40
N SER A 190 35.08 -19.83 0.45
CA SER A 190 33.78 -19.18 0.62
C SER A 190 32.77 -20.25 1.03
N ARG A 191 32.45 -20.18 2.31
CA ARG A 191 31.44 -20.97 2.99
C ARG A 191 30.12 -20.72 2.26
N ARG A 192 29.76 -21.60 1.33
CA ARG A 192 28.35 -21.77 0.93
C ARG A 192 27.54 -21.86 2.23
N PRO A 193 26.47 -21.07 2.43
CA PRO A 193 25.53 -21.41 3.48
C PRO A 193 24.94 -22.76 3.09
N SER A 194 25.42 -23.79 3.78
CA SER A 194 24.82 -25.11 3.82
C SER A 194 23.35 -24.93 4.19
N THR A 195 22.47 -25.30 3.27
CA THR A 195 21.10 -25.69 3.56
C THR A 195 21.15 -26.84 4.55
N ALA A 196 21.21 -26.53 5.84
CA ALA A 196 20.99 -27.50 6.89
C ALA A 196 19.48 -27.70 6.98
N ALA A 197 19.02 -28.79 6.35
CA ALA A 197 17.72 -29.39 6.62
C ALA A 197 17.70 -29.79 8.11
N GLY A 198 17.22 -28.88 8.95
CA GLY A 198 16.71 -29.20 10.27
C GLY A 198 15.34 -29.89 10.16
N PRO A 199 14.82 -30.46 11.25
CA PRO A 199 13.49 -31.07 11.24
C PRO A 199 12.44 -30.06 10.74
N ASP A 200 11.51 -30.53 9.90
CA ASP A 200 10.30 -29.86 9.39
C ASP A 200 9.37 -29.41 10.53
N LEU A 201 9.86 -28.52 11.38
CA LEU A 201 9.06 -27.87 12.40
C LEU A 201 8.38 -26.68 11.73
N LEU A 202 7.05 -26.73 11.68
CA LEU A 202 6.23 -25.60 11.26
C LEU A 202 6.68 -24.34 12.03
N PRO A 203 6.98 -23.23 11.33
CA PRO A 203 7.38 -22.01 12.00
C PRO A 203 6.22 -21.50 12.88
N ARG A 204 6.57 -20.87 13.99
CA ARG A 204 5.56 -20.19 14.83
C ARG A 204 4.99 -19.01 14.07
N ALA A 205 3.67 -18.85 14.09
CA ALA A 205 2.99 -17.75 13.40
C ALA A 205 3.53 -16.38 13.84
N ASP A 206 3.76 -16.21 15.15
CA ASP A 206 4.27 -14.96 15.74
C ASP A 206 5.72 -14.64 15.35
N ALA A 207 6.45 -15.61 14.77
CA ALA A 207 7.82 -15.41 14.30
C ALA A 207 7.89 -15.11 12.79
N LEU A 208 6.75 -15.14 12.08
CA LEU A 208 6.70 -14.82 10.67
C LEU A 208 6.64 -13.30 10.46
N PRO A 209 7.25 -12.80 9.37
CA PRO A 209 7.13 -11.39 9.01
C PRO A 209 5.67 -11.04 8.66
N ARG A 210 5.35 -9.74 8.71
CA ARG A 210 4.04 -9.21 8.30
C ARG A 210 3.67 -9.68 6.90
N PRO A 211 2.37 -9.83 6.59
CA PRO A 211 1.91 -10.12 5.23
C PRO A 211 2.50 -9.16 4.19
N ASP A 212 2.58 -7.86 4.49
CA ASP A 212 3.19 -6.85 3.63
C ASP A 212 4.64 -7.19 3.24
N ASP A 213 5.44 -7.64 4.21
CA ASP A 213 6.86 -7.94 4.00
C ASP A 213 7.07 -9.32 3.37
N LEU A 214 6.17 -10.26 3.67
CA LEU A 214 6.16 -11.59 3.10
C LEU A 214 5.86 -11.54 1.59
N LEU A 215 4.86 -10.75 1.20
CA LEU A 215 4.37 -10.67 -0.18
C LEU A 215 5.21 -9.76 -1.08
N ASN A 216 6.04 -8.88 -0.49
CA ASN A 216 6.97 -8.02 -1.22
C ASN A 216 8.24 -8.74 -1.69
N LYS A 217 8.49 -9.98 -1.26
CA LYS A 217 9.64 -10.79 -1.68
C LYS A 217 9.20 -11.94 -2.59
N PRO A 218 10.05 -12.37 -3.54
CA PRO A 218 9.77 -13.55 -4.34
C PRO A 218 9.75 -14.81 -3.44
N PRO A 219 9.04 -15.88 -3.85
CA PRO A 219 8.34 -16.02 -5.12
C PRO A 219 7.01 -15.25 -5.19
N TYR A 220 6.86 -14.43 -6.23
CA TYR A 220 5.60 -13.77 -6.53
C TYR A 220 4.65 -14.71 -7.26
N HIS A 221 3.41 -14.78 -6.80
CA HIS A 221 2.37 -15.61 -7.39
C HIS A 221 1.31 -14.73 -8.03
N LEU A 222 0.82 -15.15 -9.19
CA LEU A 222 -0.25 -14.49 -9.91
C LEU A 222 -1.23 -15.53 -10.45
N PHE A 223 -2.51 -15.32 -10.19
CA PHE A 223 -3.61 -16.16 -10.67
C PHE A 223 -4.53 -15.31 -11.53
N ILE A 224 -4.88 -15.80 -12.71
CA ILE A 224 -5.76 -15.12 -13.65
C ILE A 224 -6.95 -16.03 -13.90
N TYR A 225 -8.16 -15.52 -13.73
CA TYR A 225 -9.41 -16.23 -13.94
C TYR A 225 -10.26 -15.47 -14.97
N ALA A 226 -10.57 -16.11 -16.10
CA ALA A 226 -11.60 -15.67 -17.01
C ALA A 226 -12.96 -16.13 -16.46
N ARG A 227 -13.59 -15.32 -15.61
CA ARG A 227 -14.86 -15.63 -14.95
C ARG A 227 -16.01 -15.69 -15.96
N SER A 228 -15.99 -14.83 -16.96
CA SER A 228 -16.92 -14.82 -18.08
C SER A 228 -16.31 -14.10 -19.29
N ALA A 229 -17.04 -14.01 -20.40
CA ALA A 229 -16.63 -13.20 -21.57
C ALA A 229 -16.51 -11.69 -21.27
N TYR A 230 -17.00 -11.25 -20.12
CA TYR A 230 -17.06 -9.84 -19.71
C TYR A 230 -16.29 -9.55 -18.42
N GLU A 231 -15.68 -10.57 -17.81
CA GLU A 231 -15.04 -10.41 -16.51
C GLU A 231 -13.77 -11.24 -16.40
N ILE A 232 -12.67 -10.56 -16.07
CA ILE A 232 -11.40 -11.19 -15.74
C ILE A 232 -10.98 -10.74 -14.34
N GLU A 233 -10.68 -11.72 -13.50
CA GLU A 233 -10.15 -11.52 -12.16
C GLU A 233 -8.68 -11.92 -12.13
N ILE A 234 -7.84 -11.04 -11.58
CA ILE A 234 -6.40 -11.25 -11.44
C ILE A 234 -6.09 -11.13 -9.95
N GLN A 235 -5.62 -12.20 -9.33
CA GLN A 235 -5.16 -12.22 -7.95
C GLN A 235 -3.63 -12.29 -7.95
N GLY A 236 -2.97 -11.56 -7.05
CA GLY A 236 -1.52 -11.51 -7.02
C GLY A 236 -0.96 -11.23 -5.64
N SER A 237 0.19 -11.82 -5.33
CA SER A 237 0.92 -11.50 -4.10
C SER A 237 1.60 -10.12 -4.18
N HIS A 238 2.08 -9.74 -5.36
CA HIS A 238 2.83 -8.50 -5.54
C HIS A 238 1.94 -7.34 -5.98
N SER A 239 1.63 -6.42 -5.05
CA SER A 239 0.76 -5.27 -5.31
C SER A 239 1.26 -4.37 -6.44
N GLY A 240 2.58 -4.19 -6.59
CA GLY A 240 3.16 -3.40 -7.69
C GLY A 240 2.80 -3.94 -9.08
N THR A 241 2.72 -5.27 -9.22
CA THR A 241 2.29 -5.91 -10.47
C THR A 241 0.83 -5.57 -10.80
N LEU A 242 -0.06 -5.62 -9.81
CA LEU A 242 -1.48 -5.33 -10.02
C LEU A 242 -1.71 -3.83 -10.32
N LYS A 243 -0.97 -2.94 -9.65
CA LYS A 243 -0.99 -1.49 -9.92
C LYS A 243 -0.57 -1.18 -11.35
N PHE A 244 0.57 -1.74 -11.79
CA PHE A 244 1.05 -1.60 -13.17
C PHE A 244 -0.02 -2.06 -14.20
N LEU A 245 -0.61 -3.24 -14.00
CA LEU A 245 -1.65 -3.74 -14.89
C LEU A 245 -2.87 -2.82 -14.90
N SER A 246 -3.31 -2.34 -13.74
CA SER A 246 -4.43 -1.38 -13.64
C SER A 246 -4.13 -0.09 -14.41
N GLU A 247 -2.96 0.50 -14.24
CA GLU A 247 -2.56 1.72 -14.96
C GLU A 247 -2.50 1.50 -16.46
N TYR A 248 -1.91 0.38 -16.89
CA TYR A 248 -1.86 0.00 -18.29
C TYR A 248 -3.27 -0.11 -18.90
N PHE A 249 -4.18 -0.86 -18.26
CA PHE A 249 -5.54 -1.02 -18.77
C PHE A 249 -6.36 0.28 -18.71
N LYS A 250 -6.18 1.11 -17.68
CA LYS A 250 -6.81 2.44 -17.61
C LYS A 250 -6.33 3.36 -18.74
N LYS A 251 -5.06 3.28 -19.13
CA LYS A 251 -4.47 4.07 -20.22
C LYS A 251 -4.97 3.62 -21.60
N TRP A 252 -5.08 2.31 -21.82
CA TRP A 252 -5.37 1.74 -23.14
C TRP A 252 -6.83 1.30 -23.35
N ARG A 253 -7.72 1.48 -22.36
CA ARG A 253 -9.15 1.21 -22.54
C ARG A 253 -9.80 2.17 -23.50
N ARG A 254 -10.75 1.65 -24.29
CA ARG A 254 -11.58 2.46 -25.18
C ARG A 254 -12.70 3.15 -24.41
N VAL A 255 -13.27 4.17 -25.03
CA VAL A 255 -14.50 4.81 -24.58
C VAL A 255 -15.68 4.20 -25.33
N ASN A 256 -16.78 3.94 -24.64
CA ASN A 256 -18.01 3.47 -25.24
C ASN A 256 -18.78 4.64 -25.86
N HIS A 257 -18.60 4.87 -27.15
CA HIS A 257 -19.29 5.94 -27.88
C HIS A 257 -20.78 5.67 -28.12
N GLN A 258 -21.30 4.48 -27.80
CA GLN A 258 -22.72 4.14 -27.97
C GLN A 258 -23.60 4.72 -26.85
N GLN A 259 -23.00 5.14 -25.73
CA GLN A 259 -23.70 5.81 -24.64
C GLN A 259 -23.37 7.30 -24.63
N SER A 260 -24.37 8.14 -24.33
CA SER A 260 -24.22 9.59 -24.27
C SER A 260 -23.25 10.04 -23.17
N SER A 261 -23.18 9.29 -22.06
CA SER A 261 -22.23 9.47 -20.97
C SER A 261 -20.79 9.11 -21.32
N LYS A 262 -20.56 8.45 -22.47
CA LYS A 262 -19.24 8.01 -22.95
C LYS A 262 -18.41 7.32 -21.85
N PRO A 263 -18.94 6.27 -21.20
CA PRO A 263 -18.20 5.59 -20.14
C PRO A 263 -17.02 4.79 -20.72
N PRO A 264 -16.04 4.40 -19.89
CA PRO A 264 -15.00 3.47 -20.33
C PRO A 264 -15.60 2.12 -20.72
N ALA A 265 -15.09 1.51 -21.79
CA ALA A 265 -15.53 0.21 -22.27
C ALA A 265 -15.21 -0.94 -21.29
N VAL A 266 -14.14 -0.77 -20.50
CA VAL A 266 -13.74 -1.70 -19.43
C VAL A 266 -13.51 -0.90 -18.16
N GLU A 267 -14.20 -1.32 -17.10
CA GLU A 267 -13.97 -0.87 -15.74
C GLU A 267 -12.81 -1.65 -15.12
N VAL A 268 -11.92 -0.95 -14.43
CA VAL A 268 -10.68 -1.50 -13.87
C VAL A 268 -10.67 -1.22 -12.38
N LYS A 269 -10.85 -2.27 -11.56
CA LYS A 269 -10.99 -2.18 -10.10
C LYS A 269 -9.83 -2.85 -9.39
N LEU A 270 -9.20 -2.14 -8.46
CA LEU A 270 -8.24 -2.73 -7.53
C LEU A 270 -8.94 -2.97 -6.20
N HIS A 271 -8.63 -4.10 -5.56
CA HIS A 271 -9.16 -4.46 -4.26
C HIS A 271 -8.03 -4.65 -3.26
N GLN A 272 -8.26 -4.13 -2.06
CA GLN A 272 -7.33 -4.27 -0.95
C GLN A 272 -7.49 -5.62 -0.27
N SER A 273 -6.39 -6.14 0.25
CA SER A 273 -6.36 -7.37 1.02
C SER A 273 -7.00 -7.17 2.38
N ALA A 274 -7.58 -8.24 2.91
CA ALA A 274 -8.11 -8.27 4.27
C ALA A 274 -7.02 -8.55 5.33
N PHE A 275 -5.77 -8.69 4.92
CA PHE A 275 -4.64 -9.05 5.78
C PHE A 275 -3.56 -7.96 5.75
N GLY A 276 -2.94 -7.73 6.92
CA GLY A 276 -1.89 -6.74 7.08
C GLY A 276 -2.42 -5.40 7.59
N LEU A 277 -1.49 -4.49 7.90
CA LEU A 277 -1.80 -3.12 8.33
C LEU A 277 -1.83 -2.14 7.15
N GLY A 278 -1.14 -2.47 6.06
CA GLY A 278 -0.99 -1.62 4.89
C GLY A 278 -2.10 -1.75 3.85
N ALA A 279 -2.12 -0.83 2.88
CA ALA A 279 -2.94 -0.93 1.67
C ALA A 279 -2.37 -1.97 0.68
N ILE A 280 -2.28 -3.23 1.10
CA ILE A 280 -1.88 -4.31 0.21
C ILE A 280 -2.99 -4.51 -0.81
N ILE A 281 -2.64 -4.47 -2.09
CA ILE A 281 -3.55 -4.83 -3.18
C ILE A 281 -3.27 -6.27 -3.57
N ASP A 282 -4.26 -7.13 -3.43
CA ASP A 282 -4.14 -8.55 -3.77
C ASP A 282 -4.99 -8.97 -4.98
N ARG A 283 -5.83 -8.06 -5.49
CA ARG A 283 -6.77 -8.38 -6.58
C ARG A 283 -7.08 -7.20 -7.48
N LEU A 284 -7.17 -7.50 -8.77
CA LEU A 284 -7.55 -6.62 -9.87
C LEU A 284 -8.69 -7.27 -10.65
N VAL A 285 -9.78 -6.54 -10.87
CA VAL A 285 -10.93 -7.02 -11.64
C VAL A 285 -11.14 -6.11 -12.85
N LEU A 286 -11.24 -6.72 -14.03
CA LEU A 286 -11.59 -6.07 -15.29
C LEU A 286 -13.02 -6.46 -15.64
N VAL A 287 -13.91 -5.48 -15.79
CA VAL A 287 -15.32 -5.72 -16.11
C VAL A 287 -15.71 -4.94 -17.35
N ALA A 288 -16.18 -5.63 -18.38
CA ALA A 288 -16.80 -5.02 -19.55
C ALA A 288 -18.30 -4.89 -19.31
N GLU A 289 -18.88 -3.78 -19.74
CA GLU A 289 -20.30 -3.56 -19.57
C GLU A 289 -21.10 -4.53 -20.46
N ASN A 290 -21.88 -5.42 -19.82
CA ASN A 290 -22.65 -6.46 -20.51
C ASN A 290 -23.99 -5.94 -21.10
N ARG A 291 -24.43 -4.72 -20.75
CA ARG A 291 -25.79 -4.25 -21.10
C ARG A 291 -26.05 -4.15 -22.62
N SER A 292 -25.01 -3.92 -23.42
CA SER A 292 -25.12 -3.82 -24.88
C SER A 292 -24.36 -4.90 -25.65
N GLY A 293 -23.63 -5.80 -24.96
CA GLY A 293 -22.84 -6.86 -25.59
C GLY A 293 -21.69 -6.37 -26.49
N THR A 294 -21.35 -5.08 -26.46
CA THR A 294 -20.44 -4.44 -27.43
C THR A 294 -18.98 -4.82 -27.23
N PHE A 295 -18.57 -5.07 -25.99
CA PHE A 295 -17.18 -5.33 -25.63
C PHE A 295 -17.07 -6.65 -24.87
N THR A 296 -16.08 -7.46 -25.24
CA THR A 296 -15.68 -8.65 -24.50
C THR A 296 -14.23 -8.47 -24.06
N ILE A 297 -13.85 -9.13 -22.96
CA ILE A 297 -12.49 -9.10 -22.44
C ILE A 297 -11.85 -10.45 -22.69
N THR A 298 -10.75 -10.44 -23.44
CA THR A 298 -9.96 -11.64 -23.67
C THR A 298 -8.75 -11.66 -22.72
N PRO A 299 -8.42 -12.81 -22.11
CA PRO A 299 -7.29 -12.92 -21.20
C PRO A 299 -5.95 -12.72 -21.91
N THR A 300 -5.88 -12.92 -23.24
CA THR A 300 -4.66 -12.89 -24.04
C THR A 300 -3.79 -11.66 -23.76
N ILE A 301 -4.39 -10.46 -23.68
CA ILE A 301 -3.62 -9.25 -23.41
C ILE A 301 -3.01 -9.24 -22.00
N VAL A 302 -3.72 -9.79 -21.01
CA VAL A 302 -3.21 -9.95 -19.65
C VAL A 302 -2.05 -10.96 -19.66
N LEU A 303 -2.22 -12.10 -20.31
CA LEU A 303 -1.19 -13.15 -20.41
C LEU A 303 0.09 -12.62 -21.08
N SER A 304 -0.04 -11.88 -22.19
CA SER A 304 1.11 -11.30 -22.89
C SER A 304 1.89 -10.29 -22.03
N LEU A 305 1.20 -9.47 -21.22
CA LEU A 305 1.87 -8.55 -20.30
C LEU A 305 2.58 -9.30 -19.18
N VAL A 306 1.94 -10.32 -18.62
CA VAL A 306 2.46 -11.10 -17.49
C VAL A 306 3.69 -11.91 -17.89
N GLU A 307 3.63 -12.62 -19.02
CA GLU A 307 4.73 -13.45 -19.51
C GLU A 307 5.81 -12.60 -20.19
N GLY A 308 5.42 -11.73 -21.13
CA GLY A 308 6.35 -11.04 -22.01
C GLY A 308 7.00 -9.80 -21.40
N VAL A 309 6.26 -9.06 -20.57
CA VAL A 309 6.75 -7.79 -19.98
C VAL A 309 7.20 -7.99 -18.54
N LEU A 310 6.36 -8.63 -17.72
CA LEU A 310 6.61 -8.81 -16.30
C LEU A 310 7.44 -10.07 -15.99
N GLY A 311 7.74 -10.90 -16.99
CA GLY A 311 8.63 -12.06 -16.88
C GLY A 311 8.17 -13.12 -15.89
N TYR A 312 6.87 -13.23 -15.64
CA TYR A 312 6.31 -14.32 -14.86
C TYR A 312 6.35 -15.62 -15.69
N LYS A 313 6.63 -16.75 -15.03
CA LYS A 313 6.66 -18.07 -15.67
C LYS A 313 5.34 -18.81 -15.42
N PRO A 314 4.75 -19.45 -16.44
CA PRO A 314 3.55 -20.25 -16.25
C PRO A 314 3.87 -21.48 -15.39
N VAL A 315 3.00 -21.76 -14.43
CA VAL A 315 3.07 -22.95 -13.55
C VAL A 315 1.93 -23.90 -13.86
N PHE A 316 0.75 -23.37 -14.11
CA PHE A 316 -0.45 -24.13 -14.43
C PHE A 316 -1.34 -23.32 -15.38
N SER A 317 -2.03 -24.00 -16.29
CA SER A 317 -3.06 -23.38 -17.13
C SER A 317 -4.17 -24.37 -17.44
N ASP A 318 -5.39 -23.86 -17.48
CA ASP A 318 -6.57 -24.54 -18.00
C ASP A 318 -7.34 -23.60 -18.96
N ALA A 319 -8.57 -23.97 -19.33
CA ALA A 319 -9.37 -23.19 -20.27
C ALA A 319 -9.81 -21.79 -19.75
N HIS A 320 -9.88 -21.59 -18.43
CA HIS A 320 -10.39 -20.38 -17.79
C HIS A 320 -9.48 -19.84 -16.67
N SER A 321 -8.39 -20.54 -16.35
CA SER A 321 -7.47 -20.17 -15.28
C SER A 321 -6.01 -20.33 -15.69
N TRP A 322 -5.18 -19.39 -15.25
CA TRP A 322 -3.74 -19.41 -15.47
C TRP A 322 -3.03 -19.02 -14.18
N THR A 323 -2.04 -19.82 -13.80
CA THR A 323 -1.22 -19.59 -12.62
C THR A 323 0.21 -19.35 -13.04
N PHE A 324 0.79 -18.30 -12.48
CA PHE A 324 2.14 -17.88 -12.76
C PHE A 324 2.94 -17.70 -11.49
N ARG A 325 4.26 -17.86 -11.63
CA ARG A 325 5.24 -17.62 -10.58
C ARG A 325 6.43 -16.85 -11.11
N ARG A 326 6.93 -15.93 -10.31
CA ARG A 326 8.17 -15.20 -10.57
C ARG A 326 9.09 -15.31 -9.36
N ASP A 327 10.25 -15.93 -9.56
CA ASP A 327 11.25 -16.15 -8.51
C ASP A 327 12.29 -15.02 -8.40
N VAL A 328 12.23 -14.02 -9.28
CA VAL A 328 13.22 -12.94 -9.36
C VAL A 328 12.55 -11.63 -8.95
N GLU A 329 13.24 -10.86 -8.11
CA GLU A 329 12.81 -9.51 -7.72
C GLU A 329 12.62 -8.60 -8.94
N PHE A 330 11.76 -7.59 -8.79
CA PHE A 330 11.70 -6.49 -9.75
C PHE A 330 12.89 -5.57 -9.48
N ARG A 331 13.76 -5.37 -10.48
CA ARG A 331 14.82 -4.36 -10.39
C ARG A 331 14.18 -2.99 -10.63
N SER A 332 14.35 -2.10 -9.66
CA SER A 332 14.02 -0.67 -9.78
C SER A 332 15.00 0.05 -10.69
#